data_AF-A0A821X1E4-F1
#
_entry.id   AF-A0A821X1E4-F1
#
_cell.length_a   1.000
_cell.length_b   1.000
_cell.length_c   1.000
_cell.angle_alpha   90.00
_cell.angle_beta   90.00
_cell.angle_gamma   90.00
#
_symmetry.space_group_name_H-M   'P 1'
#
loop_
_entity.id
_entity.type
_entity.pdbx_description
1 polymer ?
#
loop_
_entity_poly.entity_id
_entity_poly.type
_entity_poly.pdbx_seq_one_letter_code
_entity_poly.pdbx_strand_id
1 'polypeptide(L)'
;MFIFIFRGGAVAIHAALTSPHTLGGILALSTWLPLSTTFPKALVSGDKKVNLPILQCHGDQDSMVQIPWARLTEQGMKAMGFKQYTFKEYRNMDHSSCSEEMEDVSKFIVQNLPKIN
;
A
#
# COMPACT_ATOMS: atom_id res chain seq x y z
N MET A 1 13.43 -4.93 -4.01
CA MET A 1 12.82 -5.39 -2.75
C MET A 1 11.40 -4.83 -2.68
N PHE A 2 10.39 -5.68 -2.48
CA PHE A 2 8.99 -5.29 -2.26
C PHE A 2 8.69 -5.34 -0.76
N ILE A 3 7.84 -4.43 -0.29
CA ILE A 3 7.32 -4.48 1.07
C ILE A 3 5.85 -4.89 0.99
N PHE A 4 5.56 -6.05 1.58
CA PHE A 4 4.21 -6.58 1.74
C PHE A 4 3.65 -6.12 3.08
N ILE A 5 2.44 -5.56 3.06
CA ILE A 5 1.77 -5.07 4.24
C ILE A 5 0.61 -6.01 4.55
N PHE A 6 0.84 -6.93 5.49
CA PHE A 6 -0.20 -7.78 6.06
C PHE A 6 -0.27 -7.50 7.56
N ARG A 7 -1.42 -7.00 8.04
CA ARG A 7 -1.70 -6.65 9.46
C ARG A 7 -0.76 -5.63 10.14
N GLY A 8 0.30 -5.17 9.47
CA GLY A 8 1.32 -4.23 9.96
C GLY A 8 1.42 -2.92 9.17
N GLY A 9 0.30 -2.44 8.61
CA GLY A 9 0.11 -1.16 7.91
C GLY A 9 1.18 -0.09 8.11
N ALA A 10 1.19 0.41 9.35
CA ALA A 10 2.07 1.50 9.79
C ALA A 10 3.54 1.16 9.69
N VAL A 11 3.93 -0.04 10.14
CA VAL A 11 5.32 -0.47 10.24
C VAL A 11 5.90 -0.66 8.85
N ALA A 12 5.12 -1.22 7.93
CA ALA A 12 5.56 -1.48 6.59
C ALA A 12 5.67 -0.19 5.75
N ILE A 13 4.73 0.75 5.91
CA ILE A 13 4.86 2.09 5.31
C ILE A 13 6.05 2.82 5.93
N HIS A 14 6.19 2.81 7.26
CA HIS A 14 7.35 3.42 7.92
C HIS A 14 8.67 2.83 7.39
N ALA A 15 8.78 1.50 7.34
CA ALA A 15 9.95 0.80 6.78
C ALA A 15 10.17 1.16 5.31
N ALA A 16 9.11 1.30 4.51
CA ALA A 16 9.22 1.73 3.13
C ALA A 16 9.77 3.15 2.99
N LEU A 17 9.37 4.03 3.91
CA LEU A 17 9.77 5.44 3.91
C LEU A 17 11.13 5.67 4.55
N THR A 18 11.57 4.83 5.49
CA THR A 18 12.88 4.95 6.14
C THR A 18 13.94 4.05 5.54
N SER A 19 13.62 3.22 4.55
CA SER A 19 14.60 2.34 3.92
C SER A 19 15.66 3.15 3.17
N PRO A 20 16.96 2.84 3.34
CA PRO A 20 18.02 3.42 2.52
C PRO A 20 18.07 2.82 1.11
N HIS A 21 17.30 1.76 0.84
CA HIS A 21 17.29 1.05 -0.45
C HIS A 21 16.13 1.51 -1.35
N THR A 22 16.37 1.49 -2.66
CA THR A 22 15.32 1.70 -3.65
C THR A 22 14.35 0.51 -3.63
N LEU A 23 13.08 0.78 -3.38
CA LEU A 23 12.02 -0.21 -3.34
C LEU A 23 11.35 -0.33 -4.70
N GLY A 24 10.91 -1.55 -5.05
CA GLY A 24 10.17 -1.80 -6.29
C GLY A 24 8.71 -1.35 -6.23
N GLY A 25 8.13 -1.36 -5.03
CA GLY A 25 6.75 -0.94 -4.78
C GLY A 25 6.25 -1.41 -3.42
N ILE A 26 5.05 -0.95 -3.06
CA ILE A 26 4.34 -1.33 -1.82
C ILE A 26 3.06 -2.07 -2.19
N LEU A 27 2.84 -3.23 -1.55
CA LEU A 27 1.60 -4.00 -1.64
C LEU A 27 0.88 -3.97 -0.30
N ALA A 28 -0.29 -3.34 -0.25
CA ALA A 28 -1.11 -3.19 0.94
C ALA A 28 -2.40 -4.01 0.84
N LEU A 29 -2.48 -5.15 1.53
CA LEU A 29 -3.64 -6.04 1.45
C LEU A 29 -4.40 -6.02 2.78
N SER A 30 -5.70 -5.73 2.71
CA SER A 30 -6.63 -5.72 3.85
C SER A 30 -6.08 -5.03 5.10
N THR A 31 -5.58 -3.79 4.92
CA THR A 31 -4.84 -3.04 5.93
C THR A 31 -5.19 -1.56 5.90
N TRP A 32 -4.80 -0.85 6.95
CA TRP A 32 -4.94 0.59 7.08
C TRP A 32 -3.66 1.22 7.63
N LEU A 33 -3.47 2.51 7.34
CA LEU A 33 -2.43 3.34 7.93
C LEU A 33 -3.04 4.10 9.11
N PRO A 34 -2.51 3.93 10.33
CA PRO A 34 -2.79 4.85 11.42
C PRO A 34 -2.17 6.20 11.07
N LEU A 35 -3.00 7.07 10.49
CA LEU A 35 -2.72 8.48 10.28
C LEU A 35 -2.74 9.19 11.63
N SER A 36 -1.77 8.91 12.50
CA SER A 36 -1.56 9.77 13.67
C SER A 36 -1.07 11.13 13.19
N THR A 37 -1.37 12.20 13.93
CA THR A 37 -0.90 13.56 13.65
C THR A 37 0.64 13.69 13.62
N THR A 38 1.33 12.65 14.08
CA THR A 38 2.79 12.48 14.08
C THR A 38 3.33 11.70 12.88
N PHE A 39 2.50 11.15 11.98
CA PHE A 39 3.00 10.49 10.76
C PHE A 39 3.65 11.57 9.88
N PRO A 40 4.98 11.56 9.75
CA PRO A 40 5.73 12.80 9.93
C PRO A 40 5.85 13.51 8.60
N LYS A 41 5.64 14.83 8.63
CA LYS A 41 6.24 15.78 7.69
C LYS A 41 7.74 15.50 7.43
N ALA A 42 8.43 14.82 8.36
CA ALA A 42 9.81 14.36 8.25
C ALA A 42 10.04 13.09 7.39
N LEU A 43 9.03 12.25 7.14
CA LEU A 43 9.18 11.10 6.21
C LEU A 43 9.00 11.51 4.74
N VAL A 44 8.40 12.67 4.47
CA VAL A 44 8.03 13.15 3.12
C VAL A 44 9.16 13.94 2.43
N SER A 45 10.20 14.33 3.16
CA SER A 45 11.35 15.08 2.63
C SER A 45 12.28 14.20 1.80
N GLY A 46 11.96 13.99 0.52
CA GLY A 46 12.87 13.42 -0.48
C GLY A 46 12.21 13.12 -1.83
N ASP A 47 12.75 13.68 -2.91
CA ASP A 47 12.25 13.54 -4.29
C ASP A 47 12.16 12.09 -4.79
N LYS A 48 12.91 11.17 -4.17
CA LYS A 48 12.96 9.74 -4.53
C LYS A 48 11.64 8.98 -4.31
N LYS A 49 10.66 9.56 -3.59
CA LYS A 49 9.45 8.86 -3.12
C LYS A 49 8.19 9.14 -3.95
N VAL A 50 8.19 10.17 -4.79
CA VAL A 50 7.05 10.59 -5.64
C VAL A 50 6.63 9.48 -6.62
N ASN A 51 7.58 8.63 -7.02
CA ASN A 51 7.39 7.60 -8.03
C ASN A 51 7.35 6.17 -7.45
N LEU A 52 7.21 5.97 -6.14
CA LEU A 52 7.06 4.61 -5.61
C LEU A 52 5.64 4.08 -5.92
N PRO A 53 5.49 2.99 -6.70
CA PRO A 53 4.19 2.43 -7.00
C PRO A 53 3.62 1.75 -5.76
N ILE A 54 2.33 1.98 -5.49
CA ILE A 54 1.59 1.43 -4.36
C ILE A 54 0.30 0.83 -4.90
N LEU A 55 0.05 -0.44 -4.57
CA LEU A 55 -1.23 -1.10 -4.77
C LEU A 55 -1.82 -1.43 -3.40
N GLN A 56 -2.99 -0.86 -3.11
CA GLN A 56 -3.79 -1.21 -1.95
C GLN A 56 -5.03 -1.99 -2.39
N CYS A 57 -5.27 -3.12 -1.76
CA CYS A 57 -6.35 -4.05 -2.03
C CYS A 57 -7.15 -4.28 -0.75
N HIS A 58 -8.48 -4.25 -0.84
CA HIS A 58 -9.34 -4.36 0.33
C HIS A 58 -10.68 -5.01 -0.02
N GLY A 59 -11.23 -5.80 0.91
CA GLY A 59 -12.56 -6.37 0.77
C GLY A 59 -13.65 -5.39 1.21
N ASP A 60 -14.74 -5.27 0.45
CA ASP A 60 -15.85 -4.37 0.78
C ASP A 60 -16.69 -4.84 1.98
N GLN A 61 -16.58 -6.11 2.36
CA GLN A 61 -17.23 -6.72 3.52
C GLN A 61 -16.24 -7.05 4.64
N ASP A 62 -15.01 -6.51 4.61
CA ASP A 62 -14.01 -6.78 5.65
C ASP A 62 -14.52 -6.32 7.03
N SER A 63 -14.83 -7.31 7.86
CA SER A 63 -15.38 -7.15 9.20
C SER A 63 -14.32 -6.77 10.25
N MET A 64 -13.03 -6.97 9.94
CA MET A 64 -11.91 -6.72 10.87
C MET A 64 -11.24 -5.37 10.63
N VAL A 65 -11.01 -5.02 9.36
CA VAL A 65 -10.49 -3.72 8.95
C VAL A 65 -11.55 -3.06 8.10
N GLN A 66 -12.29 -2.13 8.71
CA GLN A 66 -13.38 -1.47 8.01
C GLN A 66 -12.84 -0.70 6.80
N ILE A 67 -13.49 -0.87 5.64
CA ILE A 67 -13.09 -0.22 4.39
C ILE A 67 -12.96 1.32 4.46
N PRO A 68 -13.69 2.07 5.31
CA PRO A 68 -13.44 3.50 5.47
C PRO A 68 -12.00 3.82 5.91
N TRP A 69 -11.35 2.97 6.70
CA TRP A 69 -9.96 3.17 7.11
C TRP A 69 -8.97 2.96 5.96
N ALA A 70 -9.25 2.00 5.08
CA ALA A 70 -8.49 1.80 3.86
C ALA A 70 -8.62 3.02 2.92
N ARG A 71 -9.84 3.57 2.77
CA ARG A 71 -10.09 4.80 1.99
C ARG A 71 -9.39 6.03 2.58
N LEU A 72 -9.41 6.19 3.90
CA LEU A 72 -8.66 7.25 4.58
C LEU A 72 -7.15 7.12 4.36
N THR A 73 -6.64 5.89 4.35
CA THR A 73 -5.24 5.60 4.05
C THR A 73 -4.87 6.06 2.64
N GLU A 74 -5.69 5.72 1.63
CA GLU A 74 -5.49 6.19 0.27
C GLU A 74 -5.43 7.73 0.21
N GLN A 75 -6.40 8.41 0.83
CA GLN A 75 -6.46 9.86 0.85
C GLN A 75 -5.23 10.48 1.52
N GLY A 76 -4.82 9.95 2.68
CA GLY A 76 -3.62 10.39 3.40
C GLY A 76 -2.34 10.19 2.60
N MET A 77 -2.19 9.03 1.94
CA MET A 77 -1.03 8.75 1.08
C MET A 77 -0.98 9.67 -0.13
N LYS A 78 -2.11 9.89 -0.81
CA LYS A 78 -2.18 10.85 -1.93
C LYS A 78 -1.85 12.28 -1.47
N ALA A 79 -2.36 12.69 -0.30
CA ALA A 79 -2.07 14.01 0.28
C ALA A 79 -0.59 14.18 0.67
N MET A 80 0.11 13.09 1.02
CA MET A 80 1.56 13.09 1.28
C MET A 80 2.41 13.12 -0.01
N GLY A 81 1.81 13.09 -1.20
CA GLY A 81 2.52 13.23 -2.47
C GLY A 81 2.84 11.92 -3.19
N PHE A 82 2.31 10.78 -2.75
CA PHE A 82 2.40 9.51 -3.48
C PHE A 82 1.51 9.56 -4.73
N LYS A 83 2.11 9.75 -5.91
CA LYS A 83 1.37 9.90 -7.17
C LYS A 83 0.97 8.57 -7.79
N GLN A 84 1.80 7.53 -7.63
CA GLN A 84 1.56 6.20 -8.19
C GLN A 84 0.80 5.30 -7.21
N TYR A 85 -0.42 5.70 -6.84
CA TYR A 85 -1.24 4.98 -5.86
C TYR A 85 -2.50 4.40 -6.51
N THR A 86 -2.65 3.08 -6.46
CA THR A 86 -3.83 2.35 -6.94
C THR A 86 -4.56 1.72 -5.75
N PHE A 87 -5.85 2.01 -5.61
CA PHE A 87 -6.73 1.36 -4.65
C PHE A 87 -7.74 0.45 -5.37
N LYS A 88 -7.87 -0.79 -4.93
CA LYS A 88 -8.81 -1.77 -5.46
C LYS A 88 -9.67 -2.34 -4.34
N GLU A 89 -10.98 -2.31 -4.57
CA GLU A 89 -11.98 -2.90 -3.68
C GLU A 89 -12.52 -4.16 -4.35
N TYR A 90 -12.61 -5.26 -3.60
CA TYR A 90 -13.16 -6.52 -4.09
C TYR A 90 -14.51 -6.79 -3.44
N ARG A 91 -15.53 -7.02 -4.28
CA ARG A 91 -16.92 -7.15 -3.85
C ARG A 91 -17.19 -8.51 -3.23
N ASN A 92 -17.97 -8.51 -2.14
CA ASN A 92 -18.29 -9.68 -1.32
C ASN A 92 -17.06 -10.36 -0.71
N MET A 93 -15.97 -9.61 -0.54
CA MET A 93 -14.75 -10.11 0.09
C MET A 93 -14.70 -9.60 1.53
N ASP A 94 -14.65 -10.52 2.49
CA ASP A 94 -14.42 -10.23 3.91
C ASP A 94 -12.90 -10.08 4.17
N HIS A 95 -12.42 -10.36 5.38
CA HIS A 95 -10.99 -10.36 5.72
C HIS A 95 -10.25 -11.60 5.17
N SER A 96 -10.26 -11.76 3.85
CA SER A 96 -9.61 -12.83 3.10
C SER A 96 -9.01 -12.27 1.80
N SER A 97 -8.29 -13.11 1.06
CA SER A 97 -7.95 -12.86 -0.33
C SER A 97 -8.92 -13.55 -1.30
N CYS A 98 -8.96 -13.07 -2.54
CA CYS A 98 -9.70 -13.69 -3.65
C CYS A 98 -8.81 -13.86 -4.89
N SER A 99 -9.26 -14.64 -5.86
CA SER A 99 -8.51 -14.88 -7.10
C SER A 99 -8.24 -13.61 -7.89
N GLU A 100 -9.20 -12.69 -7.91
CA GLU A 100 -9.08 -11.39 -8.58
C GLU A 100 -7.99 -10.54 -7.92
N GLU A 101 -7.95 -10.51 -6.58
CA GLU A 101 -6.90 -9.82 -5.83
C GLU A 101 -5.52 -10.40 -6.14
N MET A 102 -5.39 -11.73 -6.15
CA MET A 102 -4.12 -12.39 -6.43
C MET A 102 -3.65 -12.14 -7.86
N GLU A 103 -4.56 -12.03 -8.83
CA GLU A 103 -4.24 -11.67 -10.21
C GLU A 103 -3.69 -10.23 -10.30
N ASP A 104 -4.32 -9.30 -9.59
CA ASP A 104 -3.88 -7.91 -9.53
C ASP A 104 -2.53 -7.74 -8.82
N VAL A 105 -2.32 -8.48 -7.73
CA VAL A 105 -1.02 -8.57 -7.05
C VAL A 105 0.05 -9.11 -7.99
N SER A 106 -0.25 -10.19 -8.72
CA SER A 106 0.67 -10.79 -9.69
C SER A 106 1.05 -9.79 -10.79
N LYS A 107 0.06 -9.11 -11.39
CA LYS A 107 0.28 -8.06 -12.40
C LYS A 107 1.15 -6.94 -11.85
N PHE A 108 0.87 -6.46 -10.65
CA PHE A 108 1.65 -5.40 -10.02
C PHE A 108 3.10 -5.81 -9.78
N ILE A 109 3.33 -7.02 -9.28
CA ILE A 109 4.68 -7.55 -9.06
C ILE A 109 5.44 -7.65 -10.38
N VAL A 110 4.84 -8.23 -11.43
CA VAL A 110 5.48 -8.39 -12.75
C VAL A 110 5.81 -7.05 -13.40
N GLN A 111 4.95 -6.04 -13.24
CA GLN A 111 5.16 -4.71 -13.80
C GLN A 111 6.29 -3.94 -13.10
N ASN A 112 6.49 -4.16 -11.79
CA ASN A 112 7.38 -3.34 -10.98
C ASN A 112 8.66 -4.08 -10.50
N LEU A 113 8.76 -5.39 -10.72
CA LEU A 113 10.03 -6.12 -10.56
C LEU A 113 10.94 -5.84 -11.76
N PRO A 114 12.22 -5.50 -11.53
CA PRO A 114 13.20 -5.48 -12.61
C PRO A 114 13.33 -6.89 -13.19
N LYS A 115 13.29 -7.02 -14.52
CA LYS A 115 13.58 -8.28 -15.21
C LYS A 115 15.00 -8.68 -14.85
N ILE A 116 15.14 -9.88 -14.28
CA ILE A 116 16.45 -10.49 -14.06
C ILE A 116 16.86 -11.04 -15.42
N ASN A 117 17.78 -10.34 -16.10
CA ASN A 117 18.44 -10.86 -17.30
C ASN A 117 19.54 -11.82 -16.89
#